data_AF-A0AAV4QWV0-F1
#
_entry.id   AF-A0AAV4QWV0-F1
#
_cell.length_a   1.000
_cell.length_b   1.000
_cell.length_c   1.000
_cell.angle_alpha   90.00
_cell.angle_beta   90.00
_cell.angle_gamma   90.00
#
_symmetry.space_group_name_H-M   'P 1'
#
loop_
_entity.id
_entity.type
_entity.pdbx_description
1 polymer ?
#
loop_
_entity_poly.entity_id
_entity_poly.type
_entity_poly.pdbx_seq_one_letter_code
_entity_poly.pdbx_strand_id
1 'polypeptide(L)'
;MPTLRHSNSVSDWNAELQHFKYKLPRLFLVFLRWAGFVDESDRNCKKQIDLDFLLCSSVGSTYLVPSFLTLLYCSLCFRCSEFVNNLTNEIEKFSPQEFGPCVQFDILKRKSKVDDILEDLENLFSKPSLFLIMLNFVTCVYHLGIILIVPWGYRHMLIVSLFYSVVHFICVTAVFWCAGSVPVALHKLNRIFYKKAHSRLLLVRTSEGRKLKRELFEKPEFALTGCDVIVYKRSTILAFEGVLKWLAEIYSYHYYARVQNPRANRESSLMIKWILGKEVESQDEKQRKQSPPKWKEKTAYLCLRCHNLFYFGLHSKSCDEWAKRRRVLNGLLLGKV
;
A
#
# COMPACT_ATOMS: atom_id res chain seq x y z
N MET A 1 35.35 -29.78 14.78
CA MET A 1 34.10 -29.00 14.87
C MET A 1 34.16 -27.91 13.82
N PRO A 2 33.23 -27.85 12.85
CA PRO A 2 33.17 -26.73 11.93
C PRO A 2 32.64 -25.52 12.69
N THR A 3 33.43 -24.45 12.73
CA THR A 3 33.04 -23.16 13.29
C THR A 3 31.94 -22.58 12.41
N LEU A 4 30.71 -22.61 12.91
CA LEU A 4 29.57 -21.87 12.35
C LEU A 4 29.97 -20.40 12.26
N ARG A 5 30.19 -19.94 11.02
CA ARG A 5 30.56 -18.56 10.72
C ARG A 5 29.38 -17.67 11.14
N HIS A 6 29.52 -16.98 12.27
CA HIS A 6 28.56 -15.98 12.73
C HIS A 6 28.33 -14.97 11.62
N SER A 7 27.16 -15.02 10.98
CA SER A 7 26.77 -14.00 10.01
C SER A 7 26.44 -12.72 10.78
N ASN A 8 27.30 -11.71 10.65
CA ASN A 8 27.12 -10.36 11.21
C ASN A 8 25.84 -9.63 10.73
N SER A 9 25.04 -10.24 9.84
CA SER A 9 23.89 -9.58 9.23
C SER A 9 22.81 -9.20 10.24
N VAL A 10 22.48 -10.02 11.24
CA VAL A 10 21.32 -9.71 12.12
C VAL A 10 21.57 -8.49 13.04
N SER A 11 22.81 -8.29 13.49
CA SER A 11 23.17 -7.13 14.31
C SER A 11 23.12 -5.83 13.52
N ASP A 12 23.58 -5.87 12.27
CA ASP A 12 23.56 -4.70 11.37
C ASP A 12 22.12 -4.27 11.09
N TRP A 13 21.20 -5.22 11.00
CA TRP A 13 19.79 -4.96 10.74
C TRP A 13 19.10 -4.34 11.94
N ASN A 14 19.44 -4.81 13.14
CA ASN A 14 18.88 -4.23 14.35
C ASN A 14 19.33 -2.77 14.47
N ALA A 15 20.57 -2.43 14.08
CA ALA A 15 21.02 -1.06 14.02
C ALA A 15 20.26 -0.21 12.97
N GLU A 16 20.02 -0.74 11.77
CA GLU A 16 19.21 -0.07 10.75
C GLU A 16 17.76 0.14 11.20
N LEU A 17 17.11 -0.91 11.74
CA LEU A 17 15.76 -0.83 12.28
C LEU A 17 15.65 0.14 13.44
N GLN A 18 16.62 0.17 14.35
CA GLN A 18 16.66 1.17 15.42
C GLN A 18 16.79 2.58 14.86
N HIS A 19 17.70 2.78 13.90
CA HIS A 19 17.84 4.07 13.22
C HIS A 19 16.54 4.52 12.53
N PHE A 20 15.80 3.59 11.92
CA PHE A 20 14.47 3.86 11.38
C PHE A 20 13.43 4.07 12.49
N LYS A 21 13.42 3.31 13.58
CA LYS A 21 12.47 3.46 14.70
C LYS A 21 12.49 4.86 15.30
N TYR A 22 13.66 5.52 15.34
CA TYR A 22 13.78 6.91 15.81
C TYR A 22 13.48 7.96 14.74
N LYS A 23 13.84 7.73 13.48
CA LYS A 23 13.65 8.72 12.40
C LYS A 23 12.30 8.62 11.71
N LEU A 24 11.73 7.43 11.60
CA LEU A 24 10.51 7.17 10.85
C LEU A 24 9.28 7.85 11.48
N PRO A 25 9.06 7.85 12.81
CA PRO A 25 7.97 8.63 13.40
C PRO A 25 8.14 10.13 13.15
N ARG A 26 9.38 10.65 13.15
CA ARG A 26 9.65 12.05 12.80
C ARG A 26 9.41 12.34 11.33
N LEU A 27 9.86 11.48 10.41
CA LEU A 27 9.62 11.61 8.97
C LEU A 27 8.15 11.46 8.63
N PHE A 28 7.45 10.55 9.30
CA PHE A 28 6.02 10.33 9.18
C PHE A 28 5.24 11.51 9.76
N LEU A 29 5.64 12.06 10.91
CA LEU A 29 5.05 13.28 11.47
C LEU A 29 5.34 14.51 10.61
N VAL A 30 6.54 14.64 10.03
CA VAL A 30 6.88 15.69 9.06
C VAL A 30 6.04 15.53 7.81
N PHE A 31 5.86 14.31 7.31
CA PHE A 31 4.98 14.03 6.18
C PHE A 31 3.52 14.35 6.52
N LEU A 32 3.02 13.93 7.68
CA LEU A 32 1.67 14.24 8.13
C LEU A 32 1.47 15.75 8.32
N ARG A 33 2.45 16.46 8.88
CA ARG A 33 2.44 17.92 9.04
C ARG A 33 2.49 18.64 7.69
N TRP A 34 3.35 18.18 6.78
CA TRP A 34 3.47 18.70 5.43
C TRP A 34 2.23 18.44 4.58
N ALA A 35 1.60 17.28 4.74
CA ALA A 35 0.34 16.91 4.11
C ALA A 35 -0.90 17.54 4.79
N GLY A 36 -0.71 18.43 5.78
CA GLY A 36 -1.79 19.18 6.42
C GLY A 36 -2.59 18.40 7.47
N PHE A 37 -2.14 17.21 7.89
CA PHE A 37 -2.80 16.37 8.89
C PHE A 37 -2.46 16.75 10.35
N VAL A 38 -1.44 17.59 10.57
CA VAL A 38 -1.13 18.17 11.89
C VAL A 38 -1.43 19.65 11.84
N ASP A 39 -2.44 20.05 12.61
CA ASP A 39 -3.03 21.39 12.66
C ASP A 39 -1.97 22.44 13.00
N GLU A 40 -1.54 23.24 12.03
CA GLU A 40 -0.76 24.44 12.24
C GLU A 40 -1.62 25.62 11.82
N SER A 41 -2.44 26.06 12.78
CA SER A 41 -3.13 27.33 12.71
C SER A 41 -2.11 28.42 12.46
N ASP A 42 -2.38 29.21 11.41
CA ASP A 42 -1.89 30.56 11.16
C ASP A 42 -0.70 30.74 10.20
N ARG A 43 -0.98 31.12 8.95
CA ARG A 43 -0.62 32.46 8.44
C ARG A 43 -1.14 32.73 7.03
N ASN A 44 -1.64 33.96 6.89
CA ASN A 44 -2.15 34.60 5.69
C ASN A 44 -1.07 34.96 4.64
N CYS A 45 -1.53 34.97 3.39
CA CYS A 45 -1.17 35.87 2.27
C CYS A 45 -0.09 35.48 1.22
N LYS A 46 -0.62 35.32 0.00
CA LYS A 46 -0.16 35.87 -1.30
C LYS A 46 1.05 35.24 -2.02
N LYS A 47 0.75 34.48 -3.09
CA LYS A 47 1.19 34.74 -4.49
C LYS A 47 0.60 33.67 -5.44
N GLN A 48 -0.22 34.11 -6.41
CA GLN A 48 -1.07 33.27 -7.27
C GLN A 48 -0.42 32.85 -8.60
N ILE A 49 0.86 33.19 -8.87
CA ILE A 49 1.51 32.85 -10.16
C ILE A 49 2.72 31.90 -10.00
N ASP A 50 3.24 31.73 -8.79
CA ASP A 50 4.17 30.62 -8.45
C ASP A 50 3.43 29.33 -8.05
N LEU A 51 2.11 29.40 -7.86
CA LEU A 51 1.29 28.32 -7.30
C LEU A 51 1.21 27.11 -8.22
N ASP A 52 1.24 27.26 -9.55
CA ASP A 52 1.16 26.12 -10.48
C ASP A 52 2.48 25.34 -10.60
N PHE A 53 3.63 26.01 -10.44
CA PHE A 53 4.95 25.35 -10.41
C PHE A 53 5.25 24.77 -9.02
N LEU A 54 4.85 25.47 -7.94
CA LEU A 54 4.86 24.91 -6.58
C LEU A 54 3.83 23.80 -6.40
N LEU A 55 2.66 23.85 -7.05
CA LEU A 55 1.71 22.74 -7.12
C LEU A 55 2.33 21.62 -7.94
N CYS A 56 2.95 21.83 -9.10
CA CYS A 56 3.56 20.73 -9.85
C CYS A 56 4.73 20.07 -9.09
N SER A 57 5.55 20.88 -8.38
CA SER A 57 6.64 20.43 -7.50
C SER A 57 6.13 19.77 -6.21
N SER A 58 5.11 20.32 -5.57
CA SER A 58 4.49 19.79 -4.35
C SER A 58 3.65 18.56 -4.64
N VAL A 59 2.92 18.53 -5.76
CA VAL A 59 2.09 17.40 -6.20
C VAL A 59 2.97 16.22 -6.60
N GLY A 60 4.08 16.46 -7.32
CA GLY A 60 5.07 15.42 -7.61
C GLY A 60 5.68 14.82 -6.33
N SER A 61 6.03 15.65 -5.36
CA SER A 61 6.53 15.17 -4.07
C SER A 61 5.45 14.51 -3.21
N THR A 62 4.17 14.93 -3.31
CA THR A 62 3.05 14.34 -2.57
C THR A 62 2.75 12.91 -3.03
N TYR A 63 2.91 12.63 -4.32
CA TYR A 63 2.65 11.30 -4.88
C TYR A 63 3.86 10.36 -4.77
N LEU A 64 5.08 10.88 -4.83
CA LEU A 64 6.27 10.03 -4.76
C LEU A 64 6.61 9.60 -3.34
N VAL A 65 6.37 10.43 -2.32
CA VAL A 65 6.68 10.09 -0.92
C VAL A 65 5.96 8.82 -0.43
N PRO A 66 4.64 8.65 -0.64
CA PRO A 66 3.94 7.41 -0.32
C PRO A 66 4.56 6.20 -1.01
N SER A 67 4.94 6.33 -2.27
CA SER A 67 5.61 5.27 -3.03
C SER A 67 6.95 4.88 -2.41
N PHE A 68 7.78 5.87 -2.03
CA PHE A 68 9.05 5.60 -1.35
C PHE A 68 8.89 4.92 0.00
N LEU A 69 7.95 5.40 0.83
CA LEU A 69 7.65 4.76 2.12
C LEU A 69 7.12 3.34 1.94
N THR A 70 6.32 3.13 0.90
CA THR A 70 5.81 1.81 0.52
C THR A 70 6.95 0.88 0.13
N LEU A 71 7.86 1.33 -0.74
CA LEU A 71 9.03 0.55 -1.16
C LEU A 71 9.98 0.25 0.00
N LEU A 72 10.14 1.17 0.96
CA LEU A 72 10.90 0.93 2.17
C LEU A 72 10.28 -0.20 3.00
N TYR A 73 8.96 -0.14 3.23
CA TYR A 73 8.24 -1.20 3.94
C TYR A 73 8.36 -2.55 3.21
N CYS A 74 8.19 -2.56 1.89
CA CYS A 74 8.38 -3.75 1.06
C CYS A 74 9.80 -4.32 1.17
N SER A 75 10.82 -3.45 1.13
CA SER A 75 12.22 -3.84 1.28
C SER A 75 12.45 -4.54 2.60
N LEU A 76 11.99 -3.96 3.72
CA LEU A 76 12.11 -4.56 5.06
C LEU A 76 11.40 -5.93 5.15
N CYS A 77 10.20 -6.06 4.60
CA CYS A 77 9.47 -7.32 4.56
C CYS A 77 10.20 -8.38 3.70
N PHE A 78 10.64 -7.99 2.51
CA PHE A 78 11.37 -8.88 1.59
C PHE A 78 12.64 -9.41 2.24
N ARG A 79 13.37 -8.50 2.89
CA ARG A 79 14.58 -8.77 3.66
C ARG A 79 14.32 -9.76 4.79
N CYS A 80 13.28 -9.58 5.60
CA CYS A 80 12.89 -10.56 6.62
C CYS A 80 12.59 -11.93 6.00
N SER A 81 11.84 -11.95 4.89
CA SER A 81 11.51 -13.18 4.16
C SER A 81 12.76 -13.91 3.63
N GLU A 82 13.74 -13.16 3.10
CA GLU A 82 15.02 -13.68 2.63
C GLU A 82 15.83 -14.31 3.77
N PHE A 83 15.92 -13.63 4.90
CA PHE A 83 16.61 -14.15 6.09
C PHE A 83 16.00 -15.46 6.57
N VAL A 84 14.66 -15.51 6.69
CA VAL A 84 13.93 -16.73 7.09
C VAL A 84 14.14 -17.86 6.10
N ASN A 85 14.12 -17.57 4.79
CA ASN A 85 14.39 -18.58 3.76
C ASN A 85 15.83 -19.10 3.82
N ASN A 86 16.81 -18.23 4.08
CA ASN A 86 18.20 -18.64 4.25
C ASN A 86 18.38 -19.54 5.46
N LEU A 87 17.77 -19.20 6.60
CA LEU A 87 17.74 -20.05 7.79
C LEU A 87 17.05 -21.39 7.50
N THR A 88 15.96 -21.37 6.75
CA THR A 88 15.26 -22.58 6.32
C THR A 88 16.16 -23.49 5.49
N ASN A 89 16.88 -22.92 4.51
CA ASN A 89 17.80 -23.66 3.64
C ASN A 89 19.01 -24.20 4.42
N GLU A 90 19.48 -23.48 5.45
CA GLU A 90 20.53 -23.97 6.37
C GLU A 90 20.03 -25.20 7.14
N ILE A 91 18.81 -25.14 7.69
CA ILE A 91 18.19 -26.26 8.38
C ILE A 91 18.07 -27.46 7.45
N GLU A 92 17.64 -27.26 6.19
CA GLU A 92 17.51 -28.32 5.19
C GLU A 92 18.81 -29.08 4.92
N LYS A 93 19.99 -28.46 5.11
CA LYS A 93 21.29 -29.10 4.88
C LYS A 93 21.73 -30.06 5.99
N PHE A 94 21.34 -29.83 7.25
CA PHE A 94 21.77 -30.69 8.37
C PHE A 94 21.20 -32.11 8.28
N SER A 95 21.99 -33.13 8.55
CA SER A 95 21.44 -34.47 8.77
C SER A 95 20.62 -34.51 10.09
N PRO A 96 19.67 -35.45 10.24
CA PRO A 96 18.97 -35.62 11.52
C PRO A 96 19.91 -35.90 12.70
N GLN A 97 21.09 -36.49 12.47
CA GLN A 97 22.08 -36.72 13.53
C GLN A 97 22.82 -35.44 13.93
N GLU A 98 23.15 -34.59 12.95
CA GLU A 98 23.84 -33.31 13.16
C GLU A 98 22.94 -32.24 13.79
N PHE A 99 21.62 -32.42 13.73
CA PHE A 99 20.62 -31.47 14.23
C PHE A 99 20.49 -31.47 15.77
N GLY A 100 21.64 -31.32 16.45
CA GLY A 100 21.88 -31.29 17.89
C GLY A 100 21.02 -30.28 18.68
N PRO A 101 20.90 -30.41 20.03
CA PRO A 101 20.16 -29.45 20.85
C PRO A 101 20.81 -28.07 20.80
N CYS A 102 22.15 -28.01 20.72
CA CYS A 102 22.89 -26.76 20.54
C CYS A 102 22.54 -26.08 19.21
N VAL A 103 22.44 -26.84 18.12
CA VAL A 103 22.06 -26.32 16.79
C VAL A 103 20.61 -25.83 16.81
N GLN A 104 19.71 -26.62 17.40
CA GLN A 104 18.30 -26.23 17.59
C GLN A 104 18.20 -24.92 18.38
N PHE A 105 18.89 -24.81 19.51
CA PHE A 105 18.89 -23.61 20.34
C PHE A 105 19.41 -22.38 19.58
N ASP A 106 20.49 -22.53 18.81
CA ASP A 106 21.03 -21.45 18.00
C ASP A 106 20.05 -20.98 16.91
N ILE A 107 19.39 -21.92 16.21
CA ILE A 107 18.36 -21.60 15.23
C ILE A 107 17.17 -20.90 15.89
N LEU A 108 16.74 -21.37 17.07
CA LEU A 108 15.63 -20.77 17.81
C LEU A 108 15.96 -19.36 18.28
N LYS A 109 17.20 -19.12 18.73
CA LYS A 109 17.69 -17.79 19.08
C LYS A 109 17.74 -16.86 17.87
N ARG A 110 18.08 -17.38 16.68
CA ARG A 110 18.04 -16.60 15.43
C ARG A 110 16.61 -16.31 14.98
N LYS A 111 15.70 -17.30 15.11
CA LYS A 111 14.27 -17.12 14.84
C LYS A 111 13.64 -16.10 15.78
N SER A 112 13.92 -16.15 17.09
CA SER A 112 13.33 -15.23 18.06
C SER A 112 13.66 -13.78 17.71
N LYS A 113 14.90 -13.49 17.28
CA LYS A 113 15.28 -12.16 16.80
C LYS A 113 14.47 -11.69 15.59
N VAL A 114 14.11 -12.61 14.69
CA VAL A 114 13.25 -12.28 13.54
C VAL A 114 11.84 -12.00 14.02
N ASP A 115 11.31 -12.83 14.92
CA ASP A 115 9.99 -12.60 15.51
C ASP A 115 9.94 -11.21 16.19
N ASP A 116 10.97 -10.83 16.96
CA ASP A 116 11.08 -9.52 17.61
C ASP A 116 11.08 -8.36 16.59
N ILE A 117 11.84 -8.51 15.48
CA ILE A 117 11.88 -7.53 14.39
C ILE A 117 10.52 -7.41 13.70
N LEU A 118 9.85 -8.54 13.47
CA LEU A 118 8.54 -8.57 12.82
C LEU A 118 7.47 -7.93 13.69
N GLU A 119 7.50 -8.15 14.99
CA GLU A 119 6.64 -7.48 15.96
C GLU A 119 6.90 -5.97 15.98
N ASP A 120 8.17 -5.54 15.97
CA ASP A 120 8.53 -4.13 15.85
C ASP A 120 8.03 -3.51 14.53
N LEU A 121 8.15 -4.23 13.41
CA LEU A 121 7.65 -3.80 12.11
C LEU A 121 6.13 -3.68 12.09
N GLU A 122 5.42 -4.64 12.65
CA GLU A 122 3.97 -4.62 12.75
C GLU A 122 3.51 -3.45 13.63
N ASN A 123 4.11 -3.26 14.79
CA ASN A 123 3.79 -2.13 15.67
C ASN A 123 4.05 -0.76 15.02
N LEU A 124 5.13 -0.65 14.24
CA LEU A 124 5.51 0.61 13.58
C LEU A 124 4.68 0.88 12.33
N PHE A 125 4.37 -0.16 11.53
CA PHE A 125 3.78 -0.03 10.21
C PHE A 125 2.33 -0.52 10.09
N SER A 126 1.71 -1.12 11.11
CA SER A 126 0.32 -1.62 10.99
C SER A 126 -0.64 -0.53 10.52
N LYS A 127 -0.64 0.65 11.17
CA LYS A 127 -1.45 1.80 10.72
C LYS A 127 -0.90 2.45 9.45
N PRO A 128 0.39 2.85 9.38
CA PRO A 128 0.92 3.50 8.19
C PRO A 128 0.79 2.68 6.91
N SER A 129 1.00 1.35 6.96
CA SER A 129 0.93 0.47 5.79
C SER A 129 -0.48 0.46 5.18
N LEU A 130 -1.53 0.41 6.01
CA LEU A 130 -2.90 0.52 5.52
C LEU A 130 -3.14 1.85 4.80
N PHE A 131 -2.72 2.96 5.39
CA PHE A 131 -2.85 4.28 4.77
C PHE A 131 -2.05 4.40 3.47
N LEU A 132 -0.82 3.87 3.45
CA LEU A 132 0.02 3.87 2.25
C LEU A 132 -0.63 3.07 1.11
N ILE A 133 -1.16 1.88 1.39
CA ILE A 133 -1.85 1.06 0.39
C ILE A 133 -3.06 1.80 -0.15
N MET A 134 -3.90 2.35 0.74
CA MET A 134 -5.10 3.09 0.35
C MET A 134 -4.75 4.33 -0.48
N LEU A 135 -3.73 5.09 -0.07
CA LEU A 135 -3.29 6.28 -0.77
C LEU A 135 -2.74 5.96 -2.17
N ASN A 136 -1.89 4.93 -2.29
CA ASN A 136 -1.41 4.47 -3.59
C ASN A 136 -2.57 3.96 -4.47
N PHE A 137 -3.51 3.20 -3.91
CA PHE A 137 -4.66 2.70 -4.65
C PHE A 137 -5.57 3.82 -5.16
N VAL A 138 -5.94 4.76 -4.29
CA VAL A 138 -6.77 5.92 -4.66
C VAL A 138 -6.06 6.76 -5.72
N THR A 139 -4.75 6.99 -5.57
CA THR A 139 -3.96 7.75 -6.54
C THR A 139 -3.91 7.04 -7.90
N CYS A 140 -3.74 5.71 -7.89
CA CYS A 140 -3.80 4.90 -9.10
C CYS A 140 -5.15 5.05 -9.82
N VAL A 141 -6.26 4.87 -9.11
CA VAL A 141 -7.62 5.00 -9.67
C VAL A 141 -7.91 6.41 -10.15
N TYR A 142 -7.44 7.44 -9.43
CA TYR A 142 -7.57 8.83 -9.82
C TYR A 142 -6.91 9.10 -11.18
N HIS A 143 -5.66 8.65 -11.37
CA HIS A 143 -4.97 8.81 -12.64
C HIS A 143 -5.60 7.98 -13.78
N LEU A 144 -6.13 6.79 -13.49
CA LEU A 144 -6.93 6.04 -14.47
C LEU A 144 -8.19 6.80 -14.88
N GLY A 145 -8.86 7.46 -13.92
CA GLY A 145 -9.98 8.34 -14.19
C GLY A 145 -9.60 9.51 -15.10
N ILE A 146 -8.44 10.14 -14.89
CA ILE A 146 -7.92 11.20 -15.76
C ILE A 146 -7.74 10.66 -17.19
N ILE A 147 -7.11 9.50 -17.34
CA ILE A 147 -6.89 8.86 -18.65
C ILE A 147 -8.23 8.62 -19.37
N LEU A 148 -9.27 8.24 -18.63
CA LEU A 148 -10.61 8.00 -19.17
C LEU A 148 -11.35 9.28 -19.57
N ILE A 149 -11.06 10.43 -18.96
CA ILE A 149 -11.78 11.68 -19.18
C ILE A 149 -11.06 12.57 -20.20
N VAL A 150 -9.74 12.68 -20.11
CA VAL A 150 -8.94 13.62 -20.90
C VAL A 150 -8.90 13.25 -22.39
N PRO A 151 -9.09 14.21 -23.32
CA PRO A 151 -8.94 14.01 -24.75
C PRO A 151 -7.52 13.68 -25.17
N TRP A 152 -7.39 12.91 -26.24
CA TRP A 152 -6.12 12.53 -26.87
C TRP A 152 -5.24 13.71 -27.32
N GLY A 153 -5.82 14.90 -27.49
CA GLY A 153 -5.07 16.12 -27.78
C GLY A 153 -4.08 16.49 -26.66
N TYR A 154 -4.29 16.01 -25.44
CA TYR A 154 -3.42 16.26 -24.28
C TYR A 154 -2.49 15.08 -24.00
N ARG A 155 -1.73 14.66 -25.02
CA ARG A 155 -0.84 13.47 -24.95
C ARG A 155 0.09 13.46 -23.73
N HIS A 156 0.69 14.60 -23.40
CA HIS A 156 1.58 14.72 -22.25
C HIS A 156 0.89 14.36 -20.93
N MET A 157 -0.32 14.89 -20.69
CA MET A 157 -1.08 14.61 -19.47
C MET A 157 -1.49 13.13 -19.38
N LEU A 158 -1.83 12.51 -20.51
CA LEU A 158 -2.16 11.09 -20.59
C LEU A 158 -0.94 10.20 -20.26
N ILE A 159 0.22 10.51 -20.83
CA ILE A 159 1.48 9.77 -20.56
C ILE A 159 1.85 9.87 -19.09
N VAL A 160 1.82 11.09 -18.53
CA VAL A 160 2.14 11.33 -17.12
C VAL A 160 1.16 10.59 -16.20
N SER A 161 -0.14 10.63 -16.50
CA SER A 161 -1.14 9.92 -15.70
C SER A 161 -0.99 8.41 -15.79
N LEU A 162 -0.65 7.87 -16.97
CA LEU A 162 -0.38 6.45 -17.14
C LEU A 162 0.83 6.02 -16.31
N PHE A 163 1.91 6.81 -16.36
CA PHE A 163 3.10 6.56 -15.56
C PHE A 163 2.80 6.50 -14.06
N TYR A 164 2.11 7.51 -13.51
CA TYR A 164 1.75 7.53 -12.09
C TYR A 164 0.83 6.37 -11.72
N SER A 165 -0.17 6.06 -12.54
CA SER A 165 -1.06 4.92 -12.31
C SER A 165 -0.28 3.61 -12.20
N VAL A 166 0.64 3.36 -13.14
CA VAL A 166 1.48 2.14 -13.13
C VAL A 166 2.38 2.09 -11.90
N VAL A 167 3.05 3.19 -11.55
CA VAL A 167 3.95 3.25 -10.38
C VAL A 167 3.19 2.93 -9.10
N HIS A 168 2.04 3.57 -8.88
CA HIS A 168 1.24 3.34 -7.69
C HIS A 168 0.65 1.93 -7.64
N PHE A 169 0.24 1.39 -8.80
CA PHE A 169 -0.22 0.01 -8.90
C PHE A 169 0.89 -1.00 -8.51
N ILE A 170 2.10 -0.78 -9.02
CA ILE A 170 3.28 -1.60 -8.67
C ILE A 170 3.55 -1.51 -7.16
N CYS A 171 3.46 -0.32 -6.56
CA CYS A 171 3.67 -0.14 -5.12
C CYS A 171 2.66 -0.94 -4.29
N VAL A 172 1.36 -0.86 -4.62
CA VAL A 172 0.33 -1.66 -3.93
C VAL A 172 0.61 -3.15 -4.07
N THR A 173 0.91 -3.60 -5.28
CA THR A 173 1.19 -5.02 -5.58
C THR A 173 2.42 -5.51 -4.83
N ALA A 174 3.48 -4.70 -4.78
CA ALA A 174 4.71 -4.99 -4.07
C ALA A 174 4.46 -5.20 -2.57
N VAL A 175 3.57 -4.42 -1.94
CA VAL A 175 3.25 -4.61 -0.52
C VAL A 175 2.63 -5.97 -0.29
N PHE A 176 1.60 -6.33 -1.05
CA PHE A 176 0.96 -7.64 -0.90
C PHE A 176 1.92 -8.79 -1.20
N TRP A 177 2.84 -8.60 -2.13
CA TRP A 177 3.84 -9.61 -2.48
C TRP A 177 4.90 -9.80 -1.38
N CYS A 178 5.50 -8.70 -0.92
CA CYS A 178 6.58 -8.69 0.06
C CYS A 178 6.07 -8.96 1.49
N ALA A 179 5.04 -8.25 1.95
CA ALA A 179 4.47 -8.51 3.28
C ALA A 179 3.82 -9.89 3.34
N GLY A 180 3.18 -10.33 2.25
CA GLY A 180 2.61 -11.67 2.16
C GLY A 180 3.63 -12.81 2.01
N SER A 181 4.90 -12.53 1.68
CA SER A 181 5.94 -13.57 1.61
C SER A 181 6.51 -13.95 2.97
N VAL A 182 6.53 -13.01 3.92
CA VAL A 182 7.02 -13.22 5.29
C VAL A 182 6.30 -14.39 6.00
N PRO A 183 4.96 -14.40 6.15
CA PRO A 183 4.27 -15.47 6.84
C PRO A 183 4.45 -16.83 6.13
N VAL A 184 4.52 -16.83 4.80
CA VAL A 184 4.79 -18.04 4.00
C VAL A 184 6.18 -18.61 4.30
N ALA A 185 7.21 -17.75 4.36
CA ALA A 185 8.56 -18.15 4.69
C ALA A 185 8.66 -18.68 6.14
N LEU A 186 8.01 -17.99 7.09
CA LEU A 186 8.03 -18.39 8.50
C LEU A 186 7.30 -19.72 8.74
N HIS A 187 6.17 -19.93 8.08
CA HIS A 187 5.47 -21.21 8.10
C HIS A 187 6.34 -22.33 7.50
N LYS A 188 7.04 -22.08 6.38
CA LYS A 188 7.96 -23.04 5.77
C LYS A 188 9.10 -23.41 6.75
N LEU A 189 9.71 -22.41 7.40
CA LEU A 189 10.75 -22.59 8.41
C LEU A 189 10.26 -23.51 9.54
N ASN A 190 9.13 -23.18 10.14
CA ASN A 190 8.54 -23.94 11.25
C ASN A 190 8.27 -25.40 10.85
N ARG A 191 7.71 -25.62 9.66
CA ARG A 191 7.43 -26.95 9.14
C ARG A 191 8.69 -27.80 8.98
N ILE A 192 9.76 -27.23 8.42
CA ILE A 192 11.02 -27.94 8.19
C ILE A 192 11.76 -28.20 9.49
N PHE A 193 11.84 -27.18 10.36
CA PHE A 193 12.41 -27.32 11.70
C PHE A 193 11.71 -28.45 12.45
N TYR A 194 10.37 -28.47 12.42
CA TYR A 194 9.57 -29.51 13.06
C TYR A 194 9.88 -30.89 12.50
N LYS A 195 9.85 -31.04 11.17
CA LYS A 195 10.13 -32.31 10.50
C LYS A 195 11.50 -32.86 10.94
N LYS A 196 12.53 -32.02 10.99
CA LYS A 196 13.88 -32.43 11.41
C LYS A 196 14.00 -32.73 12.90
N ALA A 197 13.45 -31.88 13.75
CA ALA A 197 13.43 -32.11 15.19
C ALA A 197 12.71 -33.43 15.52
N HIS A 198 11.60 -33.71 14.83
CA HIS A 198 10.85 -34.94 15.00
C HIS A 198 11.62 -36.18 14.51
N SER A 199 12.23 -36.13 13.31
CA SER A 199 13.07 -37.23 12.84
C SER A 199 14.21 -37.55 13.79
N ARG A 200 14.82 -36.52 14.40
CA ARG A 200 15.87 -36.72 15.40
C ARG A 200 15.36 -37.34 16.68
N LEU A 201 14.16 -36.96 17.15
CA LEU A 201 13.53 -37.57 18.33
C LEU A 201 13.24 -39.07 18.14
N LEU A 202 12.92 -39.49 16.92
CA LEU A 202 12.73 -40.91 16.60
C LEU A 202 14.06 -41.68 16.63
N LEU A 203 15.16 -41.04 16.23
CA LEU A 203 16.51 -41.65 16.23
C LEU A 203 17.16 -41.65 17.62
N VAL A 204 17.01 -40.56 18.36
CA VAL A 204 17.59 -40.36 19.69
C VAL A 204 16.43 -40.39 20.67
N ARG A 205 16.21 -41.54 21.29
CA ARG A 205 15.08 -41.84 22.20
C ARG A 205 15.25 -41.10 23.55
N THR A 206 15.37 -39.78 23.54
CA THR A 206 15.61 -38.94 24.73
C THR A 206 14.35 -38.23 25.20
N SER A 207 14.17 -38.18 26.53
CA SER A 207 13.01 -37.57 27.20
C SER A 207 12.97 -36.04 27.09
N GLU A 208 14.11 -35.38 26.88
CA GLU A 208 14.24 -33.91 26.85
C GLU A 208 13.53 -33.25 25.65
N GLY A 209 13.46 -33.93 24.49
CA GLY A 209 12.82 -33.33 23.31
C GLY A 209 11.29 -33.16 23.41
N ARG A 210 10.65 -33.75 24.44
CA ARG A 210 9.22 -33.52 24.71
C ARG A 210 8.91 -32.14 25.31
N LYS A 211 9.83 -31.54 26.08
CA LYS A 211 9.63 -30.20 26.66
C LYS A 211 9.78 -29.11 25.60
N LEU A 212 10.81 -29.20 24.75
CA LEU A 212 11.01 -28.28 23.63
C LEU A 212 9.81 -28.31 22.65
N LYS A 213 9.17 -29.47 22.49
CA LYS A 213 7.95 -29.63 21.68
C LYS A 213 6.71 -28.94 22.27
N ARG A 214 6.69 -28.52 23.53
CA ARG A 214 5.49 -27.84 24.08
C ARG A 214 5.61 -26.32 23.92
N GLU A 215 6.75 -25.76 24.28
CA GLU A 215 7.01 -24.30 24.18
C GLU A 215 7.06 -23.79 22.73
N LEU A 216 7.46 -24.63 21.77
CA LEU A 216 7.55 -24.21 20.36
C LEU A 216 6.21 -24.20 19.60
N PHE A 217 5.23 -24.96 20.09
CA PHE A 217 3.96 -25.23 19.39
C PHE A 217 2.83 -24.30 19.81
N GLU A 218 3.04 -23.52 20.86
CA GLU A 218 2.06 -22.55 21.36
C GLU A 218 2.18 -21.18 20.72
N LYS A 219 3.27 -20.90 19.96
CA LYS A 219 3.40 -19.58 19.31
C LYS A 219 2.43 -19.51 18.11
N PRO A 220 1.50 -18.55 18.09
CA PRO A 220 0.49 -18.44 17.03
C PRO A 220 1.13 -18.21 15.66
N GLU A 221 0.41 -18.58 14.61
CA GLU A 221 0.79 -18.28 13.24
C GLU A 221 0.89 -16.76 13.05
N PHE A 222 2.10 -16.25 12.93
CA PHE A 222 2.34 -14.83 12.68
C PHE A 222 1.79 -14.46 11.29
N ALA A 223 0.89 -13.48 11.25
CA ALA A 223 0.35 -12.93 10.02
C ALA A 223 0.47 -11.41 10.08
N LEU A 224 1.18 -10.81 9.12
CA LEU A 224 1.25 -9.35 9.02
C LEU A 224 -0.13 -8.80 8.61
N THR A 225 -0.66 -7.90 9.41
CA THR A 225 -1.92 -7.22 9.12
C THR A 225 -1.74 -5.70 9.06
N GLY A 226 -2.60 -5.05 8.27
CA GLY A 226 -2.81 -3.61 8.33
C GLY A 226 -3.99 -3.32 9.26
N CYS A 227 -3.70 -2.92 10.50
CA CYS A 227 -4.69 -2.65 11.56
C CYS A 227 -5.65 -3.82 11.86
N ASP A 228 -5.25 -5.07 11.65
CA ASP A 228 -6.16 -6.24 11.69
C ASP A 228 -7.32 -6.20 10.67
N VAL A 229 -7.37 -5.18 9.81
CA VAL A 229 -8.42 -5.01 8.79
C VAL A 229 -8.07 -5.77 7.53
N ILE A 230 -6.80 -5.69 7.09
CA ILE A 230 -6.33 -6.31 5.85
C ILE A 230 -5.20 -7.28 6.19
N VAL A 231 -5.44 -8.56 5.93
CA VAL A 231 -4.37 -9.57 5.99
C VAL A 231 -3.62 -9.54 4.67
N TYR A 232 -2.30 -9.32 4.74
CA TYR A 232 -1.46 -9.29 3.55
C TYR A 232 -1.24 -10.71 3.02
N LYS A 233 -2.11 -11.14 2.09
CA LYS A 233 -1.99 -12.42 1.40
C LYS A 233 -1.62 -12.19 -0.06
N ARG A 234 -0.78 -13.08 -0.60
CA ARG A 234 -0.48 -13.09 -2.05
C ARG A 234 -1.72 -13.32 -2.90
N SER A 235 -2.73 -14.04 -2.39
CA SER A 235 -4.00 -14.24 -3.10
C SER A 235 -4.76 -12.95 -3.34
N THR A 236 -4.54 -11.90 -2.53
CA THR A 236 -5.15 -10.59 -2.72
C THR A 236 -4.70 -9.93 -4.02
N ILE A 237 -3.52 -10.28 -4.54
CA ILE A 237 -3.00 -9.76 -5.83
C ILE A 237 -3.92 -10.16 -6.98
N LEU A 238 -4.49 -11.37 -6.96
CA LEU A 238 -5.43 -11.82 -7.99
C LEU A 238 -6.70 -10.96 -8.02
N ALA A 239 -7.14 -10.45 -6.87
CA ALA A 239 -8.25 -9.50 -6.81
C ALA A 239 -7.87 -8.16 -7.46
N PHE A 240 -6.64 -7.69 -7.26
CA PHE A 240 -6.13 -6.47 -7.91
C PHE A 240 -5.96 -6.62 -9.42
N GLU A 241 -5.50 -7.78 -9.90
CA GLU A 241 -5.47 -8.09 -11.33
C GLU A 241 -6.88 -8.05 -11.94
N GLY A 242 -7.87 -8.58 -11.22
CA GLY A 242 -9.28 -8.46 -11.62
C GLY A 242 -9.74 -7.01 -11.77
N VAL A 243 -9.37 -6.14 -10.83
CA VAL A 243 -9.69 -4.70 -10.89
C VAL A 243 -9.01 -4.03 -12.08
N LEU A 244 -7.73 -4.32 -12.34
CA LEU A 244 -7.04 -3.76 -13.51
C LEU A 244 -7.65 -4.22 -14.82
N LYS A 245 -7.96 -5.51 -14.94
CA LYS A 245 -8.56 -6.05 -16.15
C LYS A 245 -9.92 -5.40 -16.42
N TRP A 246 -10.74 -5.26 -15.37
CA TRP A 246 -12.01 -4.56 -15.45
C TRP A 246 -11.84 -3.10 -15.89
N LEU A 247 -10.84 -2.39 -15.35
CA LEU A 247 -10.52 -1.02 -15.76
C LEU A 247 -10.03 -0.93 -17.21
N ALA A 248 -9.23 -1.89 -17.66
CA ALA A 248 -8.75 -1.98 -19.04
C ALA A 248 -9.91 -2.26 -20.03
N GLU A 249 -10.86 -3.12 -19.66
CA GLU A 249 -12.06 -3.37 -20.46
C GLU A 249 -12.94 -2.13 -20.56
N ILE A 250 -13.16 -1.43 -19.44
CA ILE A 250 -13.87 -0.14 -19.43
C ILE A 250 -13.15 0.90 -20.30
N TYR A 251 -11.81 0.96 -20.20
CA TYR A 251 -11.00 1.85 -21.02
C TYR A 251 -11.14 1.52 -22.50
N SER A 252 -11.05 0.26 -22.88
CA SER A 252 -11.24 -0.21 -24.26
C SER A 252 -12.64 0.16 -24.77
N TYR A 253 -13.69 -0.12 -23.99
CA TYR A 253 -15.06 0.25 -24.35
C TYR A 253 -15.21 1.77 -24.55
N HIS A 254 -14.71 2.58 -23.61
CA HIS A 254 -14.74 4.03 -23.73
C HIS A 254 -13.93 4.55 -24.91
N TYR A 255 -12.80 3.91 -25.19
CA TYR A 255 -11.95 4.23 -26.32
C TYR A 255 -12.69 3.98 -27.64
N TYR A 256 -13.25 2.79 -27.83
CA TYR A 256 -14.03 2.45 -29.02
C TYR A 256 -15.23 3.38 -29.21
N ALA A 257 -15.98 3.65 -28.14
CA ALA A 257 -17.12 4.57 -28.18
C ALA A 257 -16.73 6.00 -28.56
N ARG A 258 -15.54 6.48 -28.15
CA ARG A 258 -15.02 7.81 -28.53
C ARG A 258 -14.55 7.86 -29.97
N VAL A 259 -13.85 6.83 -30.44
CA VAL A 259 -13.35 6.77 -31.82
C VAL A 259 -14.51 6.75 -32.82
N GLN A 260 -15.60 6.04 -32.50
CA GLN A 260 -16.78 5.98 -33.36
C GLN A 260 -17.66 7.24 -33.31
N ASN A 261 -17.52 8.11 -32.30
CA ASN A 261 -18.37 9.30 -32.15
C ASN A 261 -17.57 10.60 -31.93
N PRO A 262 -17.21 11.31 -33.03
CA PRO A 262 -16.46 12.57 -32.96
C PRO A 262 -17.14 13.68 -32.16
N ARG A 263 -18.48 13.66 -32.01
CA ARG A 263 -19.21 14.64 -31.17
C ARG A 263 -18.86 14.50 -29.69
N ALA A 264 -18.64 13.27 -29.21
CA ALA A 264 -18.27 13.03 -27.81
C ALA A 264 -16.91 13.67 -27.44
N ASN A 265 -16.02 13.84 -28.42
CA ASN A 265 -14.71 14.49 -28.21
C ASN A 265 -14.85 16.02 -28.03
N ARG A 266 -15.82 16.64 -28.73
CA ARG A 266 -16.16 18.07 -28.56
C ARG A 266 -16.75 18.36 -27.18
N GLU A 267 -17.69 17.55 -26.72
CA GLU A 267 -18.30 17.72 -25.39
C GLU A 267 -17.28 17.54 -24.25
N SER A 268 -16.38 16.56 -24.37
CA SER A 268 -15.33 16.32 -23.35
C SER A 268 -14.33 17.47 -23.27
N SER A 269 -14.01 18.09 -24.42
CA SER A 269 -13.17 19.29 -24.49
C SER A 269 -13.83 20.49 -23.80
N LEU A 270 -15.14 20.69 -23.98
CA LEU A 270 -15.91 21.74 -23.30
C LEU A 270 -15.96 21.52 -21.78
N MET A 271 -16.16 20.27 -21.33
CA MET A 271 -16.16 19.92 -19.91
C MET A 271 -14.80 20.20 -19.25
N ILE A 272 -13.69 19.95 -19.94
CA ILE A 272 -12.34 20.24 -19.41
C ILE A 272 -12.07 21.72 -19.37
N LYS A 273 -12.49 22.50 -20.38
CA LYS A 273 -12.42 23.97 -20.31
C LYS A 273 -13.17 24.50 -19.09
N TRP A 274 -14.33 23.93 -18.79
CA TRP A 274 -15.13 24.25 -17.61
C TRP A 274 -14.42 23.87 -16.30
N ILE A 275 -13.88 22.65 -16.18
CA ILE A 275 -13.12 22.21 -15.00
C ILE A 275 -11.88 23.09 -14.77
N LEU A 276 -11.20 23.50 -15.85
CA LEU A 276 -10.01 24.35 -15.79
C LEU A 276 -10.33 25.84 -15.59
N GLY A 277 -11.60 26.21 -15.42
CA GLY A 277 -12.02 27.59 -15.19
C GLY A 277 -11.67 28.55 -16.34
N LYS A 278 -11.40 28.04 -17.54
CA LYS A 278 -11.17 28.89 -18.71
C LYS A 278 -12.51 29.39 -19.22
N GLU A 279 -12.69 30.70 -19.27
CA GLU A 279 -13.86 31.32 -19.87
C GLU A 279 -14.09 30.74 -21.26
N VAL A 280 -15.21 30.06 -21.41
CA VAL A 280 -15.72 29.65 -22.71
C VAL A 280 -16.32 30.92 -23.30
N GLU A 281 -15.49 31.72 -23.97
CA GLU A 281 -15.95 32.88 -24.72
C GLU A 281 -17.09 32.45 -25.65
N SER A 282 -18.22 33.11 -25.44
CA SER A 282 -19.51 32.78 -26.01
C SER A 282 -19.50 32.95 -27.53
N GLN A 283 -19.84 31.89 -28.26
CA GLN A 283 -20.49 32.05 -29.56
C GLN A 283 -21.74 31.21 -29.76
N ASP A 284 -22.29 30.58 -28.72
CA ASP A 284 -23.59 29.92 -28.85
C ASP A 284 -24.39 29.91 -27.55
N GLU A 285 -24.90 31.09 -27.19
CA GLU A 285 -26.07 31.21 -26.32
C GLU A 285 -27.35 30.61 -26.94
N LYS A 286 -27.27 30.08 -28.19
CA LYS A 286 -28.34 29.35 -28.88
C LYS A 286 -28.35 27.83 -28.69
N GLN A 287 -27.32 27.20 -28.12
CA GLN A 287 -27.31 25.74 -27.84
C GLN A 287 -27.69 25.35 -26.40
N ARG A 288 -28.29 26.29 -25.65
CA ARG A 288 -28.74 26.12 -24.26
C ARG A 288 -29.99 25.21 -24.14
N LYS A 289 -29.96 23.97 -24.68
CA LYS A 289 -30.99 22.91 -24.46
C LYS A 289 -30.46 21.46 -24.54
N GLN A 290 -29.16 21.20 -24.58
CA GLN A 290 -28.65 19.83 -24.39
C GLN A 290 -27.81 19.74 -23.12
N SER A 291 -28.47 19.30 -22.04
CA SER A 291 -27.80 18.88 -20.82
C SER A 291 -26.85 17.71 -21.14
N PRO A 292 -25.60 17.71 -20.63
CA PRO A 292 -24.71 16.57 -20.79
C PRO A 292 -25.36 15.28 -20.26
N PRO A 293 -25.03 14.10 -20.82
CA PRO A 293 -25.65 12.85 -20.38
C PRO A 293 -25.33 12.58 -18.89
N LYS A 294 -26.40 12.47 -18.08
CA LYS A 294 -26.40 12.34 -16.60
C LYS A 294 -25.42 11.33 -15.99
N TRP A 295 -24.90 10.37 -16.77
CA TRP A 295 -23.96 9.37 -16.27
C TRP A 295 -22.50 9.86 -16.24
N LYS A 296 -22.09 10.75 -17.15
CA LYS A 296 -20.72 11.29 -17.17
C LYS A 296 -20.44 12.24 -15.99
N GLU A 297 -21.44 13.03 -15.61
CA GLU A 297 -21.40 13.82 -14.37
C GLU A 297 -21.26 12.90 -13.16
N LYS A 298 -22.03 11.81 -13.08
CA LYS A 298 -21.99 10.90 -11.93
C LYS A 298 -20.62 10.24 -11.73
N THR A 299 -19.93 9.82 -12.79
CA THR A 299 -18.63 9.12 -12.64
C THR A 299 -17.49 10.06 -12.29
N ALA A 300 -17.38 11.21 -12.95
CA ALA A 300 -16.37 12.23 -12.62
C ALA A 300 -16.62 12.81 -11.22
N TYR A 301 -17.89 13.05 -10.87
CA TYR A 301 -18.30 13.48 -9.54
C TYR A 301 -18.03 12.39 -8.49
N LEU A 302 -18.23 11.11 -8.79
CA LEU A 302 -17.91 10.02 -7.86
C LEU A 302 -16.40 9.92 -7.62
N CYS A 303 -15.54 10.03 -8.63
CA CYS A 303 -14.09 10.04 -8.44
C CYS A 303 -13.62 11.27 -7.64
N LEU A 304 -14.14 12.47 -7.95
CA LEU A 304 -13.81 13.70 -7.22
C LEU A 304 -14.37 13.67 -5.79
N ARG A 305 -15.54 13.08 -5.58
CA ARG A 305 -16.19 12.95 -4.28
C ARG A 305 -15.58 11.83 -3.45
N CYS A 306 -15.07 10.76 -4.05
CA CYS A 306 -14.25 9.74 -3.37
C CYS A 306 -12.88 10.31 -2.96
N HIS A 307 -12.25 11.10 -3.83
CA HIS A 307 -11.03 11.83 -3.50
C HIS A 307 -11.28 12.79 -2.33
N ASN A 308 -12.35 13.58 -2.39
CA ASN A 308 -12.75 14.48 -1.29
C ASN A 308 -13.19 13.73 -0.03
N LEU A 309 -13.94 12.63 -0.12
CA LEU A 309 -14.36 11.82 1.03
C LEU A 309 -13.17 11.14 1.72
N PHE A 310 -12.15 10.76 0.95
CA PHE A 310 -10.88 10.28 1.48
C PHE A 310 -10.12 11.41 2.17
N TYR A 311 -10.01 12.58 1.53
CA TYR A 311 -9.43 13.80 2.10
C TYR A 311 -10.14 14.25 3.39
N PHE A 312 -11.48 14.21 3.41
CA PHE A 312 -12.32 14.56 4.56
C PHE A 312 -12.33 13.48 5.65
N GLY A 313 -12.24 12.20 5.27
CA GLY A 313 -12.11 11.09 6.22
C GLY A 313 -10.79 11.14 6.99
N LEU A 314 -9.72 11.62 6.34
CA LEU A 314 -8.40 11.81 6.95
C LEU A 314 -8.33 13.01 7.91
N HIS A 315 -9.28 13.95 7.84
CA HIS A 315 -9.39 15.10 8.76
C HIS A 315 -10.20 14.80 10.04
N SER A 316 -10.72 13.58 10.20
CA SER A 316 -11.54 13.18 11.34
C SER A 316 -10.67 12.84 12.55
N LYS A 317 -10.81 13.56 13.67
CA LYS A 317 -9.94 13.38 14.85
C LYS A 317 -10.27 12.11 15.66
N SER A 318 -11.41 11.46 15.40
CA SER A 318 -11.76 10.15 15.97
C SER A 318 -12.66 9.30 15.06
N CYS A 319 -12.74 7.98 15.32
CA CYS A 319 -13.66 7.06 14.64
C CYS A 319 -15.14 7.44 14.87
N ASP A 320 -15.48 8.01 16.02
CA ASP A 320 -16.85 8.46 16.34
C ASP A 320 -17.25 9.69 15.54
N GLU A 321 -16.29 10.60 15.29
CA GLU A 321 -16.49 11.76 14.45
C GLU A 321 -16.75 11.35 12.99
N TRP A 322 -16.03 10.32 12.52
CA TRP A 322 -16.24 9.73 11.20
C TRP A 322 -17.62 9.08 11.09
N ALA A 323 -18.06 8.32 12.11
CA ALA A 323 -19.39 7.70 12.15
C ALA A 323 -20.53 8.73 12.21
N LYS A 324 -20.32 9.87 12.88
CA LYS A 324 -21.30 10.98 12.95
C LYS A 324 -21.38 11.73 11.61
N ARG A 325 -20.25 12.02 10.98
CA ARG A 325 -20.18 12.68 9.66
C ARG A 325 -20.68 11.78 8.53
N ARG A 326 -20.43 10.47 8.60
CA ARG A 326 -21.00 9.45 7.69
C ARG A 326 -22.53 9.41 7.73
N ARG A 327 -23.14 9.61 8.90
CA ARG A 327 -24.61 9.70 9.04
C ARG A 327 -25.20 10.95 8.39
N VAL A 328 -24.55 12.11 8.54
CA VAL A 328 -24.97 13.37 7.88
C VAL A 328 -24.84 13.24 6.35
N LEU A 329 -23.76 12.64 5.88
CA LEU A 329 -23.54 12.37 4.46
C LEU A 329 -24.55 11.37 3.88
N ASN A 330 -24.92 10.33 4.62
CA ASN A 330 -25.98 9.40 4.21
C ASN A 330 -27.36 10.07 4.18
N GLY A 331 -27.64 11.02 5.07
CA GLY A 331 -28.87 11.85 5.01
C GLY A 331 -28.94 12.70 3.73
N LEU A 332 -27.84 13.37 3.40
CA LEU A 332 -27.71 14.14 2.15
C LEU A 332 -27.77 13.28 0.87
N LEU A 333 -27.31 12.04 0.93
CA LEU A 333 -27.35 11.09 -0.19
C LEU A 333 -28.76 10.51 -0.44
N LEU A 334 -29.59 10.42 0.60
CA LEU A 334 -30.96 9.90 0.52
C LEU A 334 -32.00 11.00 0.25
N GLY A 335 -31.57 12.26 0.05
CA GLY A 335 -32.48 13.38 -0.18
C GLY A 335 -33.39 13.70 1.00
N LYS A 336 -33.02 13.24 2.20
CA LYS A 336 -33.72 13.57 3.44
C LYS A 336 -32.96 14.70 4.14
N VAL A 337 -33.37 15.92 3.85
CA VAL A 337 -33.20 17.05 4.77
C VAL A 337 -34.34 17.00 5.77
#